data_AF-A0AAU9ATB6-F1
#
_entry.id   AF-A0AAU9ATB6-F1
#
_cell.length_a   1.000
_cell.length_b   1.000
_cell.length_c   1.000
_cell.angle_alpha   90.00
_cell.angle_beta   90.00
_cell.angle_gamma   90.00
#
_symmetry.space_group_name_H-M   'P 1'
#
loop_
_entity.id
_entity.type
_entity.pdbx_description
1 polymer ?
#
loop_
_entity_poly.entity_id
_entity_poly.type
_entity_poly.pdbx_seq_one_letter_code
_entity_poly.pdbx_strand_id
1 'polypeptide(L)'
;MHPTHIDLTEDWYGWRQRGRYLVSDEGQRITVERLRGLLWREQMDLRRQGFASRRKAEQRRRSAAFPVKVVVVDLADYRCNGLAAS
;
A
#
# COMPACT_ATOMS: atom_id res chain seq x y z
N MET A 1 49.66 -4.28 -19.78
CA MET A 1 48.26 -4.19 -19.33
C MET A 1 48.27 -3.55 -17.94
N HIS A 2 48.10 -2.23 -17.86
CA HIS A 2 48.11 -1.54 -16.57
C HIS A 2 46.78 -1.79 -15.85
N PRO A 3 46.77 -2.17 -14.57
CA PRO A 3 45.53 -2.24 -13.81
C PRO A 3 44.98 -0.81 -13.71
N THR A 4 43.81 -0.58 -14.28
CA THR A 4 43.05 0.65 -14.06
C THR A 4 42.70 0.70 -12.58
N HIS A 5 43.46 1.52 -11.84
CA HIS A 5 43.13 1.84 -10.46
C HIS A 5 41.93 2.78 -10.50
N ILE A 6 40.73 2.21 -10.37
CA ILE A 6 39.50 2.98 -10.24
C ILE A 6 39.57 3.66 -8.89
N ASP A 7 39.73 4.98 -8.90
CA ASP A 7 39.70 5.76 -7.69
C ASP A 7 38.28 5.76 -7.12
N LEU A 8 38.14 5.28 -5.89
CA LEU A 8 36.86 5.11 -5.20
C LEU A 8 36.60 6.24 -4.18
N THR A 9 37.51 7.21 -4.04
CA THR A 9 37.51 8.16 -2.92
C THR A 9 36.74 9.45 -3.16
N GLU A 10 36.16 9.68 -4.34
CA GLU A 10 35.21 10.80 -4.51
C GLU A 10 33.91 10.56 -3.73
N ASP A 11 33.43 11.61 -3.04
CA ASP A 11 32.18 11.64 -2.29
C ASP A 11 31.02 11.24 -3.20
N TRP A 12 30.63 9.98 -3.07
CA TRP A 12 29.54 9.38 -3.82
C TRP A 12 28.46 8.96 -2.83
N TYR A 13 27.32 9.63 -2.92
CA TYR A 13 26.11 9.22 -2.22
C TYR A 13 25.32 8.26 -3.13
N GLY A 14 25.44 6.95 -2.92
CA GLY A 14 24.66 5.96 -3.66
C GLY A 14 25.23 4.54 -3.69
N TRP A 15 24.79 3.75 -4.67
CA TRP A 15 25.21 2.36 -4.86
C TRP A 15 26.08 2.17 -6.11
N ARG A 16 27.29 1.61 -5.96
CA ARG A 16 28.21 1.28 -7.08
C ARG A 16 28.20 -0.21 -7.39
N GLN A 17 28.32 -0.55 -8.68
CA GLN A 17 28.48 -1.95 -9.08
C GLN A 17 29.94 -2.40 -8.89
N ARG A 18 30.16 -3.47 -8.13
CA ARG A 18 31.47 -4.12 -7.96
C ARG A 18 31.34 -5.62 -8.18
N GLY A 19 31.70 -6.07 -9.38
CA GLY A 19 31.52 -7.45 -9.80
C GLY A 19 30.05 -7.86 -9.74
N ARG A 20 29.73 -8.86 -8.91
CA ARG A 20 28.36 -9.39 -8.73
C ARG A 20 27.53 -8.66 -7.68
N TYR A 21 28.08 -7.62 -7.07
CA TYR A 21 27.45 -6.91 -5.96
C TYR A 21 27.18 -5.46 -6.32
N LEU A 22 26.09 -4.94 -5.78
CA LEU A 22 25.84 -3.51 -5.61
C LEU A 22 26.37 -3.13 -4.22
N VAL A 23 27.23 -2.11 -4.13
CA VAL A 23 27.91 -1.73 -2.88
C VAL A 23 27.60 -0.28 -2.53
N SER A 24 27.16 0.00 -1.31
CA SER A 24 26.97 1.36 -0.82
C SER A 24 28.29 2.02 -0.45
N ASP A 25 28.26 3.33 -0.27
CA ASP A 25 29.31 4.13 0.38
C ASP A 25 29.71 3.59 1.76
N GLU A 26 28.75 3.16 2.57
CA GLU A 26 28.99 2.51 3.88
C GLU A 26 29.48 1.05 3.77
N GLY A 27 29.69 0.53 2.56
CA GLY A 27 30.20 -0.82 2.31
C GLY A 27 29.16 -1.93 2.39
N GLN A 28 27.86 -1.60 2.52
CA GLN A 28 26.78 -2.57 2.44
C GLN A 28 26.78 -3.22 1.06
N ARG A 29 26.50 -4.53 0.98
CA ARG A 29 26.49 -5.28 -0.29
C ARG A 29 25.13 -5.92 -0.56
N ILE A 30 24.66 -5.79 -1.80
CA ILE A 30 23.42 -6.41 -2.29
C ILE A 30 23.78 -7.24 -3.53
N THR A 31 23.35 -8.50 -3.55
CA THR A 31 23.45 -9.34 -4.76
C THR A 31 22.32 -9.03 -5.73
N VAL A 32 22.49 -9.40 -6.99
CA VAL A 32 21.44 -9.25 -8.03
C VAL A 32 20.16 -9.99 -7.63
N GLU A 33 20.28 -11.18 -7.04
CA GLU A 33 19.14 -11.99 -6.58
C GLU A 33 18.38 -11.28 -5.45
N ARG A 34 19.12 -10.69 -4.51
CA ARG A 34 18.52 -9.91 -3.41
C ARG A 34 17.82 -8.66 -3.94
N LEU A 35 18.43 -7.95 -4.89
CA LEU A 35 17.82 -6.78 -5.53
C LEU A 35 16.51 -7.16 -6.25
N ARG A 36 16.48 -8.27 -6.99
CA ARG A 36 15.25 -8.79 -7.62
C ARG A 36 14.16 -9.08 -6.59
N GLY A 37 14.51 -9.65 -5.45
CA GLY A 37 13.56 -9.91 -4.35
C GLY A 37 13.00 -8.62 -3.74
N LEU A 38 13.82 -7.58 -3.59
CA LEU A 38 13.38 -6.27 -3.10
C LEU A 38 12.41 -5.59 -4.07
N LEU A 39 12.72 -5.58 -5.36
CA LEU A 39 11.85 -5.01 -6.41
C LEU A 39 10.52 -5.76 -6.50
N TRP A 40 10.54 -7.09 -6.38
CA TRP A 40 9.32 -7.89 -6.33
C TRP A 40 8.46 -7.53 -5.11
N ARG A 41 9.09 -7.37 -3.93
CA ARG A 41 8.37 -6.98 -2.70
C ARG A 41 7.70 -5.63 -2.85
N GLU A 42 8.42 -4.62 -3.35
CA GLU A 42 7.89 -3.29 -3.61
C GLU A 42 6.67 -3.35 -4.54
N GLN A 43 6.75 -4.12 -5.63
CA GLN A 43 5.64 -4.34 -6.54
C GLN A 43 4.43 -4.99 -5.83
N MET A 44 4.64 -5.96 -4.94
CA MET A 44 3.54 -6.58 -4.20
C MET A 44 2.90 -5.62 -3.19
N ASP A 45 3.69 -4.77 -2.54
CA ASP A 45 3.15 -3.79 -1.59
C ASP A 45 2.30 -2.74 -2.31
N LEU A 46 2.72 -2.27 -3.49
CA LEU A 46 1.89 -1.43 -4.36
C LEU A 46 0.56 -2.11 -4.72
N ARG A 47 0.60 -3.41 -5.07
CA ARG A 47 -0.62 -4.18 -5.34
C ARG A 47 -1.53 -4.26 -4.13
N ARG A 48 -0.99 -4.56 -2.94
CA ARG A 48 -1.74 -4.62 -1.68
C ARG A 48 -2.42 -3.29 -1.36
N GLN A 49 -1.70 -2.17 -1.51
CA GLN A 49 -2.25 -0.82 -1.32
C GLN A 49 -3.40 -0.55 -2.31
N GLY A 50 -3.25 -0.97 -3.57
CA GLY A 50 -4.32 -0.91 -4.56
C GLY A 50 -5.57 -1.69 -4.15
N PHE A 51 -5.41 -2.91 -3.61
CA PHE A 51 -6.53 -3.68 -3.08
C PHE A 51 -7.18 -3.02 -1.85
N ALA A 52 -6.40 -2.42 -0.95
CA ALA A 52 -6.92 -1.70 0.20
C ALA A 52 -7.74 -0.47 -0.23
N SER A 53 -7.24 0.28 -1.22
CA SER A 53 -7.96 1.42 -1.82
C SER A 53 -9.30 1.00 -2.44
N ARG A 54 -9.31 -0.10 -3.22
CA ARG A 54 -10.55 -0.66 -3.80
C ARG A 54 -11.55 -1.07 -2.72
N ARG A 55 -11.12 -1.80 -1.69
CA ARG A 55 -12.00 -2.19 -0.57
C ARG A 55 -12.59 -0.98 0.15
N LYS A 56 -11.80 0.08 0.37
CA LYS A 56 -12.28 1.33 0.98
C LYS A 56 -13.31 2.04 0.09
N ALA A 57 -13.11 2.03 -1.23
CA ALA A 57 -14.06 2.59 -2.19
C ALA A 57 -15.37 1.79 -2.26
N GLU A 58 -15.30 0.45 -2.27
CA GLU A 58 -16.47 -0.44 -2.21
C GLU A 58 -17.24 -0.27 -0.90
N GLN A 59 -16.55 -0.18 0.24
CA GLN A 59 -17.18 0.08 1.53
C GLN A 59 -17.93 1.42 1.50
N ARG A 60 -17.29 2.49 1.02
CA ARG A 60 -17.95 3.80 0.86
C ARG A 60 -19.18 3.73 -0.05
N ARG A 61 -19.13 2.98 -1.15
CA ARG A 61 -20.29 2.79 -2.04
C ARG A 61 -21.43 2.03 -1.34
N ARG A 62 -21.11 1.00 -0.55
CA ARG A 62 -22.11 0.28 0.27
C ARG A 62 -22.72 1.19 1.33
N SER A 63 -21.91 2.02 1.98
CA SER A 63 -22.37 3.00 2.99
C SER A 63 -23.13 4.18 2.38
N ALA A 64 -22.87 4.49 1.10
CA ALA A 64 -23.57 5.53 0.34
C ALA A 64 -24.84 5.02 -0.35
N ALA A 65 -25.10 3.71 -0.34
CA ALA A 65 -26.44 3.20 -0.66
C ALA A 65 -27.40 3.77 0.40
N PHE A 66 -28.46 4.43 -0.08
CA PHE A 66 -29.41 5.28 0.64
C PHE A 66 -29.56 5.01 2.15
N PRO A 67 -29.61 6.05 3.00
CA PRO A 67 -29.79 5.85 4.44
C PRO A 67 -31.14 5.19 4.73
N VAL A 68 -31.14 3.90 5.04
CA VAL A 68 -32.33 3.16 5.47
C VAL A 68 -32.50 3.38 6.97
N LYS A 69 -33.48 4.19 7.37
CA LYS A 69 -33.90 4.35 8.77
C LYS A 69 -34.90 3.24 9.11
N VAL A 70 -34.46 2.22 9.86
CA VAL A 70 -35.37 1.21 10.42
C VAL A 70 -35.97 1.79 11.70
N VAL A 71 -37.29 1.95 11.71
CA VAL A 71 -38.06 2.34 12.90
C VAL A 71 -38.86 1.13 13.35
N VAL A 72 -38.61 0.68 14.58
CA VAL A 72 -39.42 -0.34 15.24
C VAL A 72 -40.53 0.40 15.97
N VAL A 73 -41.79 0.07 15.64
CA VAL A 73 -42.97 0.69 16.23
C VAL A 73 -43.77 -0.40 16.96
N ASP A 74 -44.30 -0.05 18.13
CA ASP A 74 -45.27 -0.90 18.81
C ASP A 74 -46.61 -0.88 18.04
N LEU A 75 -47.08 -2.07 17.68
CA LEU A 75 -48.29 -2.24 16.87
C LEU A 75 -49.57 -1.78 17.59
N ALA A 76 -49.59 -1.80 18.92
CA ALA A 76 -50.74 -1.34 19.70
C ALA A 76 -50.85 0.19 19.61
N ASP A 77 -49.75 0.91 19.79
CA ASP A 77 -49.71 2.37 19.68
C ASP A 77 -50.03 2.86 18.26
N TYR A 78 -49.58 2.12 17.24
CA TYR A 78 -49.87 2.44 15.83
C TYR A 78 -51.37 2.38 15.50
N ARG A 79 -52.08 1.37 16.02
CA ARG A 79 -53.51 1.17 15.76
C ARG A 79 -54.41 2.14 16.53
N CYS A 80 -53.97 2.58 17.71
CA CYS A 80 -54.76 3.45 18.58
C CYS A 80 -54.60 4.93 18.26
N ASN A 81 -53.40 5.39 17.86
CA ASN A 81 -53.10 6.82 17.75
C ASN A 81 -52.89 7.32 16.32
N GLY A 82 -52.90 6.42 15.33
CA GLY A 82 -52.94 6.71 13.89
C GLY A 82 -52.30 8.03 13.48
N LEU A 83 -50.98 8.17 13.59
CA LEU A 83 -50.29 9.35 13.08
C LEU A 83 -49.09 9.01 12.20
N ALA A 84 -49.06 9.79 11.12
CA ALA A 84 -48.15 9.76 10.01
C ALA A 84 -46.69 9.87 10.48
N ALA A 85 -45.84 9.05 9.86
CA ALA A 85 -44.39 9.17 9.99
C ALA A 85 -43.94 10.60 9.63
N SER A 86 -43.22 11.26 10.55
CA SER A 86 -42.32 12.38 10.26
C SER A 86 -40.88 11.94 10.52
#